data_AF-A0A662DLL0-F1
#
_entry.id   AF-A0A662DLL0-F1
#
_cell.length_a   1.000
_cell.length_b   1.000
_cell.length_c   1.000
_cell.angle_alpha   90.00
_cell.angle_beta   90.00
_cell.angle_gamma   90.00
#
_symmetry.space_group_name_H-M   'P 1'
#
loop_
_entity.id
_entity.type
_entity.pdbx_description
1 polymer ?
#
loop_
_entity_poly.entity_id
_entity_poly.type
_entity_poly.pdbx_seq_one_letter_code
_entity_poly.pdbx_strand_id
1 'polypeptide(L)'
;MESLNKSFHAKVEKIRAKLARKRAELSELLEETSPDQEKIKVKINEIASLQVQLQRETINHLERIRAVLTPEQRAKFFSLIRKRLHPKGPWRGR
;
A
#
# COMPACT_ATOMS: atom_id res chain seq x y z
N MET A 1 17.55 -10.21 8.37
CA MET A 1 16.58 -9.97 7.28
C MET A 1 15.20 -10.52 7.60
N GLU A 2 15.08 -11.75 8.10
CA GLU A 2 13.79 -12.40 8.37
C GLU A 2 12.90 -11.66 9.40
N SER A 3 13.48 -11.13 10.48
CA SER A 3 12.77 -10.30 11.47
C SER A 3 12.27 -8.97 10.90
N LEU A 4 13.08 -8.29 10.06
CA LEU A 4 12.70 -7.06 9.36
C LEU A 4 11.48 -7.31 8.45
N ASN A 5 11.51 -8.41 7.69
CA ASN A 5 10.41 -8.80 6.81
C ASN A 5 9.14 -9.13 7.60
N LYS A 6 9.26 -9.92 8.68
CA LYS A 6 8.11 -10.30 9.52
C LYS A 6 7.39 -9.09 10.10
N SER A 7 8.14 -8.11 10.63
CA SER A 7 7.57 -6.89 11.19
C SER A 7 6.88 -6.01 10.13
N PHE A 8 7.46 -5.93 8.93
CA PHE A 8 6.89 -5.20 7.80
C PHE A 8 5.59 -5.87 7.32
N HIS A 9 5.60 -7.19 7.09
CA HIS A 9 4.42 -7.92 6.65
C HIS A 9 3.28 -7.79 7.65
N ALA A 10 3.54 -7.93 8.95
CA ALA A 10 2.51 -7.76 9.97
C ALA A 10 1.86 -6.36 9.94
N LYS A 11 2.65 -5.29 9.72
CA LYS A 11 2.12 -3.92 9.60
C LYS A 11 1.32 -3.73 8.31
N VAL A 12 1.84 -4.22 7.18
CA VAL A 12 1.18 -4.14 5.87
C VAL A 12 -0.16 -4.86 5.90
N GLU A 13 -0.22 -6.06 6.45
CA GLU A 13 -1.47 -6.83 6.52
C GLU A 13 -2.52 -6.12 7.39
N LYS A 14 -2.10 -5.49 8.51
CA LYS A 14 -3.01 -4.65 9.30
C LYS A 14 -3.56 -3.46 8.50
N ILE A 15 -2.73 -2.78 7.72
CA ILE A 15 -3.17 -1.65 6.89
C ILE A 15 -4.08 -2.13 5.76
N ARG A 16 -3.78 -3.26 5.12
CA ARG A 16 -4.60 -3.88 4.08
C ARG A 16 -5.97 -4.30 4.60
N ALA A 17 -6.03 -4.93 5.76
CA ALA A 17 -7.30 -5.29 6.41
C ALA A 17 -8.16 -4.05 6.69
N LYS A 18 -7.55 -2.97 7.18
CA LYS A 18 -8.24 -1.68 7.37
C LYS A 18 -8.75 -1.10 6.04
N LEU A 19 -7.93 -1.12 4.98
CA LEU A 19 -8.34 -0.66 3.65
C LEU A 19 -9.51 -1.46 3.10
N ALA A 20 -9.48 -2.79 3.22
CA ALA A 20 -10.56 -3.66 2.77
C ALA A 20 -11.86 -3.32 3.48
N ARG A 21 -11.82 -3.18 4.81
CA ARG A 21 -12.98 -2.77 5.61
C ARG A 21 -13.52 -1.40 5.20
N LYS A 22 -12.65 -0.38 5.04
CA LYS A 22 -13.09 0.97 4.66
C LYS A 22 -13.69 1.04 3.26
N ARG A 23 -13.23 0.19 2.33
CA ARG A 23 -13.82 0.07 1.00
C ARG A 23 -15.18 -0.63 1.03
N ALA A 24 -15.36 -1.64 1.88
CA ALA A 24 -16.66 -2.25 2.11
C ALA A 24 -17.65 -1.23 2.71
N GLU A 25 -17.25 -0.49 3.75
CA GLU A 25 -18.05 0.59 4.34
C GLU A 25 -18.43 1.67 3.29
N LEU A 26 -17.53 2.00 2.37
CA LEU A 26 -17.84 2.92 1.27
C LEU A 26 -18.82 2.31 0.25
N SER A 27 -18.71 1.02 -0.06
CA SER A 27 -19.66 0.33 -0.94
C SER A 27 -21.07 0.35 -0.37
N GLU A 28 -21.21 0.03 0.92
CA GLU A 28 -22.49 0.05 1.64
C GLU A 28 -23.14 1.45 1.60
N LEU A 29 -22.36 2.51 1.83
CA LEU A 29 -22.85 3.90 1.73
C LEU A 29 -23.35 4.27 0.34
N LEU A 30 -22.76 3.68 -0.72
CA LEU A 30 -23.17 3.96 -2.10
C LEU A 30 -24.43 3.20 -2.51
N GLU A 31 -24.81 2.15 -1.78
CA GLU A 31 -26.04 1.37 -2.01
C GLU A 31 -27.28 2.02 -1.35
N GLU A 32 -27.09 3.01 -0.48
CA GLU A 32 -28.18 3.75 0.15
C GLU A 32 -29.03 4.53 -0.89
N THR A 33 -30.35 4.59 -0.69
CA THR A 33 -31.28 5.30 -1.60
C THR A 33 -31.01 6.80 -1.70
N SER A 34 -30.43 7.41 -0.65
CA SER A 34 -29.98 8.80 -0.64
C SER A 34 -28.61 8.86 0.06
N PRO A 35 -27.52 8.66 -0.69
CA PRO A 35 -26.20 8.50 -0.11
C PRO A 35 -25.69 9.82 0.48
N ASP A 36 -25.31 9.78 1.76
CA ASP A 36 -24.71 10.91 2.48
C ASP A 36 -23.33 11.25 1.91
N GLN A 37 -23.28 12.34 1.15
CA GLN A 37 -22.08 12.81 0.47
C GLN A 37 -20.95 13.18 1.43
N GLU A 38 -21.28 13.64 2.64
CA GLU A 38 -20.27 14.00 3.62
C GLU A 38 -19.61 12.75 4.20
N LYS A 39 -20.42 11.72 4.53
CA LYS A 39 -19.88 10.41 4.93
C LYS A 39 -19.00 9.78 3.85
N ILE A 40 -19.39 9.89 2.59
CA ILE A 40 -18.59 9.41 1.45
C ILE A 40 -17.23 10.11 1.40
N LYS A 41 -17.20 11.45 1.48
CA LYS A 41 -15.94 12.21 1.50
C LYS A 41 -15.03 11.80 2.66
N VAL A 42 -15.61 11.63 3.85
CA VAL A 42 -14.87 11.16 5.03
C VAL A 42 -14.25 9.78 4.75
N LYS A 43 -15.00 8.83 4.18
CA LYS A 43 -14.46 7.50 3.84
C LYS A 43 -13.36 7.55 2.79
N ILE A 44 -13.49 8.39 1.77
CA ILE A 44 -12.44 8.60 0.77
C ILE A 44 -11.15 9.09 1.45
N ASN A 45 -11.25 10.06 2.36
CA ASN A 45 -10.09 10.58 3.10
C ASN A 45 -9.46 9.52 4.01
N GLU A 46 -10.26 8.69 4.69
CA GLU A 46 -9.77 7.57 5.50
C GLU A 46 -9.00 6.56 4.62
N ILE A 47 -9.54 6.20 3.46
CA ILE A 47 -8.90 5.29 2.50
C ILE A 47 -7.59 5.90 1.99
N ALA A 48 -7.60 7.16 1.56
CA ALA A 48 -6.42 7.86 1.06
C ALA A 48 -5.31 7.91 2.13
N SER A 49 -5.65 8.23 3.38
CA SER A 49 -4.70 8.22 4.49
C SER A 49 -4.06 6.84 4.70
N LEU A 50 -4.85 5.76 4.65
CA LEU A 50 -4.33 4.41 4.77
C LEU A 50 -3.45 4.00 3.58
N GLN A 51 -3.78 4.43 2.35
CA GLN A 51 -2.93 4.22 1.18
C GLN A 51 -1.58 4.93 1.31
N VAL A 52 -1.58 6.18 1.79
CA VAL A 52 -0.34 6.92 2.07
C VAL A 52 0.48 6.21 3.15
N GLN A 53 -0.14 5.73 4.23
CA GLN A 53 0.55 4.96 5.27
C GLN A 53 1.18 3.68 4.70
N LEU A 54 0.48 2.95 3.84
CA LEU A 54 1.00 1.76 3.18
C LEU A 54 2.24 2.06 2.32
N GLN A 55 2.19 3.14 1.54
CA GLN A 55 3.31 3.58 0.71
C GLN A 55 4.52 3.96 1.59
N ARG A 56 4.30 4.73 2.67
CA ARG A 56 5.36 5.11 3.62
C ARG A 56 6.01 3.90 4.27
N GLU A 57 5.24 2.94 4.78
CA GLU A 57 5.80 1.71 5.37
C GLU A 57 6.59 0.89 4.33
N THR A 58 6.15 0.88 3.08
CA THR A 58 6.88 0.23 1.98
C THR A 58 8.23 0.89 1.74
N ILE A 59 8.27 2.22 1.60
CA ILE A 59 9.53 2.95 1.41
C ILE A 59 10.47 2.76 2.61
N ASN A 60 9.95 2.90 3.83
CA ASN A 60 10.73 2.68 5.07
C ASN A 60 11.34 1.27 5.10
N HIS A 61 10.61 0.25 4.64
CA HIS A 61 11.12 -1.11 4.58
C HIS A 61 12.21 -1.27 3.51
N LEU A 62 12.03 -0.66 2.33
CA LEU A 62 13.06 -0.65 1.28
C LEU A 62 14.36 0.04 1.74
N GLU A 63 14.26 1.13 2.50
CA GLU A 63 15.42 1.82 3.10
C GLU A 63 16.15 0.94 4.11
N ARG A 64 15.42 0.24 4.98
CA ARG A 64 16.00 -0.72 5.93
C ARG A 64 16.71 -1.87 5.23
N ILE A 65 16.15 -2.39 4.14
CA ILE A 65 16.82 -3.40 3.31
C ILE A 65 18.08 -2.79 2.70
N ARG A 66 17.99 -1.62 2.07
CA ARG A 66 19.12 -0.93 1.44
C ARG A 66 20.31 -0.76 2.41
N ALA A 67 20.05 -0.51 3.68
CA ALA A 67 21.07 -0.28 4.71
C ALA A 67 21.93 -1.52 5.00
N VAL A 68 21.41 -2.73 4.78
CA VAL A 68 22.12 -4.00 5.09
C VAL A 68 22.72 -4.69 3.86
N LEU A 69 22.54 -4.12 2.67
CA LEU A 69 23.06 -4.67 1.41
C LEU A 69 24.46 -4.11 1.08
N THR A 70 25.30 -4.95 0.49
CA THR A 70 26.55 -4.51 -0.15
C THR A 70 26.26 -3.63 -1.38
N PRO A 71 27.21 -2.84 -1.89
CA PRO A 71 27.01 -2.02 -3.09
C PRO A 71 26.50 -2.82 -4.30
N GLU A 72 27.05 -4.01 -4.53
CA GLU A 72 26.66 -4.91 -5.62
C GLU A 72 25.23 -5.45 -5.44
N GLN A 73 24.88 -5.86 -4.22
CA GLN A 73 23.53 -6.33 -3.89
C GLN A 73 22.50 -5.20 -4.03
N ARG A 74 22.86 -3.98 -3.63
CA ARG A 74 22.04 -2.78 -3.75
C ARG A 74 21.70 -2.48 -5.21
N ALA A 75 22.68 -2.57 -6.12
CA ALA A 75 22.47 -2.37 -7.54
C ALA A 75 21.46 -3.37 -8.13
N LYS A 76 21.61 -4.67 -7.79
CA LYS A 76 20.67 -5.72 -8.20
C LYS A 76 19.26 -5.48 -7.62
N PHE A 77 19.18 -5.11 -6.35
CA PHE A 77 17.91 -4.84 -5.66
C PHE A 77 17.12 -3.70 -6.30
N PHE A 78 17.76 -2.55 -6.58
CA PHE A 78 17.07 -1.41 -7.20
C PHE A 78 16.68 -1.66 -8.66
N SER A 79 17.44 -2.48 -9.40
CA SER A 79 17.06 -2.93 -10.73
C SER A 79 15.73 -3.70 -10.72
N LEU A 80 15.54 -4.59 -9.73
CA LEU A 80 14.29 -5.33 -9.55
C LEU A 80 13.13 -4.42 -9.15
N ILE A 81 13.35 -3.47 -8.25
CA ILE A 81 12.32 -2.51 -7.82
C ILE A 81 11.87 -1.65 -9.01
N ARG A 82 12.80 -1.11 -9.80
CA ARG A 82 12.48 -0.28 -10.97
C ARG A 82 11.61 -1.02 -11.99
N LYS A 83 11.88 -2.30 -12.23
CA LYS A 83 11.08 -3.17 -13.12
C LYS A 83 9.65 -3.38 -12.59
N ARG A 84 9.46 -3.41 -11.27
CA ARG A 84 8.14 -3.61 -10.63
C ARG A 84 7.33 -2.31 -10.50
N LEU A 85 7.99 -1.17 -10.28
CA LEU A 85 7.32 0.14 -10.19
C LEU A 85 6.89 0.69 -11.55
N HIS A 86 7.62 0.33 -12.62
CA HIS A 86 7.25 0.64 -14.00
C HIS A 86 7.01 -0.66 -14.78
N PRO A 87 5.89 -1.36 -14.56
CA PRO A 87 5.53 -2.44 -15.46
C PRO A 87 5.40 -1.86 -16.86
N LYS A 88 6.22 -2.31 -17.82
CA LYS A 88 6.01 -1.99 -19.24
C LYS A 88 4.70 -2.63 -19.68
N GLY A 89 3.60 -1.90 -19.58
CA GLY A 89 2.30 -2.36 -20.05
C GLY A 89 1.17 -1.43 -19.62
N PRO A 90 0.18 -1.15 -20.50
CA PRO A 90 -0.99 -0.38 -20.12
C PRO A 90 -1.76 -1.14 -19.03
N TRP A 91 -2.26 -0.38 -18.06
CA TRP A 91 -3.21 -0.85 -17.05
C TRP A 91 -4.37 -1.59 -17.74
N ARG A 92 -4.42 -2.92 -17.60
CA ARG A 92 -5.62 -3.70 -17.91
C ARG A 92 -6.32 -3.96 -16.58
N GLY A 93 -7.19 -3.03 -16.20
CA GLY A 93 -8.20 -3.31 -15.18
C GLY A 93 -9.04 -4.48 -15.68
N ARG A 94 -9.03 -5.57 -14.93
CA ARG A 94 -9.97 -6.68 -15.10
C ARG A 94 -10.24 -7.24 -13.71
#